data_AF-A0A381C5W6-F1
#
_entry.id   AF-A0A381C5W6-F1
#
_cell.length_a   1.000
_cell.length_b   1.000
_cell.length_c   1.000
_cell.angle_alpha   90.00
_cell.angle_beta   90.00
_cell.angle_gamma   90.00
#
_symmetry.space_group_name_H-M   'P 1'
#
loop_
_entity.id
_entity.type
_entity.pdbx_description
1 polymer ?
#
loop_
_entity_poly.entity_id
_entity_poly.type
_entity_poly.pdbx_seq_one_letter_code
_entity_poly.pdbx_strand_id
1 'polypeptide(L)'
;MNQAVPQSLWTMPATIIAIVGIGLTIIGWIVTALFARANNSKNLKKLETNRLIDELFYKLDFIYNEMLELLEDNEKDKRVSYYIFTSSVRHVEFICERIEILDSKKTKDTGFIAELRQSCTNDAKYEISKVGTTLHEIQNINEKIKNKYIKSF
;
A
#
# COMPACT_ATOMS: atom_id res chain seq x y z
N MET A 1 -56.53 -36.89 47.41
CA MET A 1 -55.19 -37.11 46.83
C MET A 1 -54.95 -36.07 45.76
N ASN A 2 -54.27 -34.97 46.09
CA ASN A 2 -53.88 -33.98 45.09
C ASN A 2 -52.46 -34.34 44.64
N GLN A 3 -52.34 -34.98 43.48
CA GLN A 3 -51.04 -35.17 42.84
C GLN A 3 -50.63 -33.82 42.25
N ALA A 4 -49.49 -33.30 42.72
CA ALA A 4 -48.85 -32.15 42.10
C ALA A 4 -48.39 -32.56 40.70
N VAL A 5 -49.00 -31.98 39.66
CA VAL A 5 -48.54 -32.14 38.28
C VAL A 5 -47.14 -31.52 38.19
N PRO A 6 -46.10 -32.25 37.75
CA PRO A 6 -44.76 -31.68 37.63
C PRO A 6 -44.83 -30.52 36.62
N GLN A 7 -44.59 -29.30 37.08
CA GLN A 7 -44.47 -28.14 36.20
C GLN A 7 -43.30 -28.37 35.26
N SER A 8 -43.60 -28.52 33.97
CA SER A 8 -42.59 -28.66 32.92
C SER A 8 -41.71 -27.41 32.90
N LEU A 9 -40.39 -27.59 33.01
CA LEU A 9 -39.38 -26.52 32.88
C LEU A 9 -39.58 -25.65 31.62
N TRP A 10 -40.19 -26.22 30.57
CA TRP A 10 -40.51 -25.57 29.30
C TRP A 10 -41.76 -24.68 29.33
N THR A 11 -42.56 -24.74 30.39
CA THR A 11 -43.75 -23.89 30.57
C THR A 11 -43.47 -22.65 31.42
N MET A 12 -42.27 -22.55 32.00
CA MET A 12 -41.85 -21.37 32.76
C MET A 12 -41.37 -20.28 31.80
N PRO A 13 -42.01 -19.09 31.77
CA PRO A 13 -41.62 -17.99 30.89
C PRO A 13 -40.15 -17.59 31.04
N ALA A 14 -39.61 -17.68 32.26
CA ALA A 14 -38.21 -17.39 32.57
C ALA A 14 -37.22 -18.31 31.81
N THR A 15 -37.52 -19.60 31.68
CA THR A 15 -36.67 -20.57 30.95
C THR A 15 -36.65 -20.25 29.45
N ILE A 16 -37.80 -19.92 28.87
CA ILE A 16 -37.92 -19.55 27.45
C ILE A 16 -37.14 -18.25 27.18
N ILE A 17 -37.30 -17.24 28.03
CA ILE A 17 -36.57 -15.96 27.93
C ILE A 17 -35.06 -16.19 28.04
N ALA A 18 -34.60 -17.05 28.96
CA ALA A 18 -33.20 -17.38 29.13
C ALA A 18 -32.61 -18.06 27.88
N ILE A 19 -33.32 -19.04 27.29
CA ILE A 19 -32.88 -19.75 26.08
C ILE A 19 -32.83 -18.80 24.88
N VAL A 20 -33.85 -17.96 24.70
CA VAL A 20 -33.88 -16.93 23.65
C VAL A 20 -32.74 -15.93 23.86
N GLY A 21 -32.48 -15.52 25.11
CA GLY A 21 -31.37 -14.63 25.47
C GLY A 21 -30.00 -15.23 25.15
N ILE A 22 -29.80 -16.52 25.42
CA ILE A 22 -28.57 -17.25 25.04
C ILE A 22 -28.43 -17.28 23.52
N GLY A 23 -29.51 -17.58 22.79
CA GLY A 23 -29.52 -17.57 21.32
C GLY A 23 -29.14 -16.20 20.74
N LEU A 24 -29.74 -15.13 21.25
CA LEU A 24 -29.42 -13.76 20.84
C LEU A 24 -27.99 -13.36 21.15
N THR A 25 -27.46 -13.81 22.30
CA THR A 25 -26.07 -13.54 22.68
C THR A 25 -25.10 -14.22 21.73
N ILE A 26 -25.33 -15.50 21.39
CA ILE A 26 -24.50 -16.24 20.44
C ILE A 26 -24.52 -15.57 19.06
N ILE A 27 -25.70 -15.17 18.58
CA ILE A 27 -25.84 -14.44 17.29
C ILE A 27 -25.07 -13.11 17.36
N GLY A 28 -25.18 -12.37 18.46
CA GLY A 28 -24.44 -11.12 18.67
C GLY A 28 -22.92 -11.32 18.59
N TRP A 29 -22.41 -12.41 19.14
CA TRP A 29 -20.98 -12.75 19.10
C TRP A 29 -20.53 -13.13 17.70
N ILE A 30 -21.34 -13.88 16.95
CA ILE A 30 -21.03 -14.24 15.56
C ILE A 30 -20.95 -12.98 14.70
N VAL A 31 -21.94 -12.10 14.80
CA VAL A 31 -21.97 -10.84 14.04
C VAL A 31 -20.76 -9.98 14.42
N THR A 32 -20.46 -9.84 15.71
CA THR A 32 -19.30 -9.08 16.20
C THR A 32 -18.00 -9.66 15.66
N ALA A 33 -17.84 -10.99 15.66
CA ALA A 33 -16.65 -11.64 15.13
C ALA A 33 -16.49 -11.43 13.62
N LEU A 34 -17.59 -11.47 12.86
CA LEU A 34 -17.57 -11.19 11.42
C LEU A 34 -17.20 -9.73 11.11
N PHE A 35 -17.79 -8.77 11.84
CA PHE A 35 -17.44 -7.36 11.71
C PHE A 35 -15.99 -7.09 12.11
N ALA A 36 -15.52 -7.67 13.22
CA ALA A 36 -14.14 -7.55 13.67
C ALA A 36 -13.16 -8.10 12.63
N ARG A 37 -13.44 -9.28 12.05
CA ARG A 37 -12.62 -9.89 11.00
C ARG A 37 -12.57 -9.02 9.73
N ALA A 38 -13.73 -8.53 9.29
CA ALA A 38 -13.80 -7.66 8.11
C ALA A 38 -13.04 -6.34 8.33
N ASN A 39 -13.18 -5.74 9.52
CA ASN A 39 -12.48 -4.51 9.87
C ASN A 39 -10.97 -4.72 9.97
N ASN A 40 -10.54 -5.80 10.62
CA ASN A 40 -9.10 -6.11 10.74
C ASN A 40 -8.47 -6.38 9.37
N SER A 41 -9.16 -7.09 8.46
CA SER A 41 -8.68 -7.29 7.09
C SER A 41 -8.52 -5.98 6.33
N LYS A 42 -9.46 -5.04 6.46
CA LYS A 42 -9.34 -3.70 5.86
C LYS A 42 -8.18 -2.90 6.45
N ASN A 43 -8.00 -2.94 7.76
CA ASN A 43 -6.89 -2.25 8.45
C ASN A 43 -5.53 -2.80 8.03
N LEU A 44 -5.39 -4.13 7.94
CA LEU A 44 -4.15 -4.77 7.47
C LEU A 44 -3.83 -4.38 6.02
N LYS A 45 -4.83 -4.36 5.12
CA LYS A 45 -4.64 -3.89 3.75
C LYS A 45 -4.17 -2.43 3.73
N LYS A 46 -4.81 -1.56 4.51
CA LYS A 46 -4.44 -0.13 4.61
C LYS A 46 -3.01 0.06 5.12
N LEU A 47 -2.61 -0.70 6.14
CA LEU A 47 -1.26 -0.66 6.69
C LEU A 47 -0.22 -1.09 5.64
N GLU A 48 -0.47 -2.20 4.93
CA GLU A 48 0.43 -2.68 3.88
C GLU A 48 0.50 -1.69 2.70
N THR A 49 -0.63 -1.11 2.28
CA THR A 49 -0.63 -0.06 1.24
C THR A 49 0.20 1.15 1.68
N ASN A 50 0.06 1.61 2.92
CA ASN A 50 0.87 2.71 3.43
C ASN A 50 2.36 2.36 3.51
N ARG A 51 2.71 1.13 3.90
CA ARG A 51 4.09 0.63 3.89
C ARG A 51 4.69 0.65 2.48
N LEU A 52 3.94 0.21 1.48
CA LEU A 52 4.37 0.25 0.07
C LEU A 52 4.51 1.69 -0.46
N ILE A 53 3.64 2.61 -0.03
CA ILE A 53 3.77 4.04 -0.37
C ILE A 53 5.07 4.62 0.22
N ASP A 54 5.42 4.26 1.46
CA ASP A 54 6.70 4.69 2.06
C ASP A 54 7.90 4.10 1.31
N GLU A 55 7.82 2.83 0.94
CA GLU A 55 8.85 2.15 0.13
C GLU A 55 9.02 2.78 -1.25
N LEU A 56 7.91 3.18 -1.89
CA LEU A 56 7.91 3.93 -3.15
C LEU A 56 8.63 5.27 -2.99
N PHE A 57 8.30 6.04 -1.95
CA PHE A 57 8.88 7.37 -1.73
C PHE A 57 10.39 7.27 -1.50
N TYR A 58 10.80 6.31 -0.67
CA TYR A 58 12.21 6.00 -0.45
C TYR A 58 12.93 5.66 -1.76
N LYS A 59 12.32 4.85 -2.62
CA LYS A 59 12.96 4.43 -3.87
C LYS A 59 13.05 5.56 -4.90
N LEU A 60 12.08 6.46 -4.94
CA LEU A 60 12.14 7.67 -5.77
C LEU A 60 13.25 8.62 -5.28
N ASP A 61 13.38 8.80 -3.97
CA ASP A 61 14.44 9.63 -3.38
C ASP A 61 15.83 9.01 -3.59
N PHE A 62 15.93 7.67 -3.55
CA PHE A 62 17.14 6.95 -3.92
C PHE A 62 17.57 7.25 -5.37
N ILE A 63 16.64 7.23 -6.33
CA ILE A 63 16.95 7.56 -7.74
C ILE A 63 17.48 9.00 -7.87
N TYR A 64 16.87 9.94 -7.14
CA TYR A 64 17.31 11.33 -7.13
C TYR A 64 18.73 11.47 -6.56
N ASN A 65 19.01 10.83 -5.41
CA ASN A 65 20.32 10.89 -4.76
C ASN A 65 21.42 10.25 -5.62
N GLU A 66 21.16 9.10 -6.25
CA GLU A 66 22.11 8.47 -7.17
C GLU A 66 22.43 9.36 -8.38
N MET A 67 21.44 10.13 -8.88
CA MET A 67 21.65 11.10 -9.95
C MET A 67 22.48 12.30 -9.48
N LEU A 68 22.30 12.73 -8.23
CA LEU A 68 23.07 13.80 -7.61
C LEU A 68 24.53 13.36 -7.40
N GLU A 69 24.78 12.12 -6.97
CA GLU A 69 26.14 11.59 -6.86
C GLU A 69 26.87 11.55 -8.22
N LEU A 70 26.15 11.30 -9.32
CA LEU A 70 26.73 11.39 -10.66
C LEU A 70 27.11 12.81 -11.09
N LEU A 71 26.52 13.84 -10.48
CA LEU A 71 26.92 15.22 -10.67
C LEU A 71 28.20 15.55 -9.89
N GLU A 72 28.34 14.97 -8.70
CA GLU A 72 29.47 15.24 -7.79
C GLU A 72 30.73 14.43 -8.13
N ASP A 73 30.57 13.19 -8.61
CA ASP A 73 31.67 12.26 -8.91
C ASP A 73 31.79 11.98 -10.42
N ASN A 74 32.74 12.69 -11.05
CA ASN A 74 33.06 12.53 -12.48
C ASN A 74 33.77 11.20 -12.82
N GLU A 75 34.26 10.45 -11.82
CA GLU A 75 34.93 9.16 -12.02
C GLU A 75 33.98 7.96 -11.91
N LYS A 76 32.74 8.18 -11.44
CA LYS A 76 31.73 7.12 -11.28
C LYS A 76 31.38 6.47 -12.63
N ASP A 77 31.45 5.13 -12.68
CA ASP A 77 31.21 4.37 -13.91
C ASP A 77 29.73 4.49 -14.35
N LYS A 78 29.52 5.18 -15.48
CA LYS A 78 28.19 5.41 -16.08
C LYS A 78 27.43 4.12 -16.34
N ARG A 79 28.12 3.00 -16.65
CA ARG A 79 27.47 1.71 -16.89
C ARG A 79 26.86 1.12 -15.62
N VAL A 80 27.55 1.27 -14.50
CA VAL A 80 27.08 0.80 -13.19
C VAL A 80 25.85 1.62 -12.79
N SER A 81 25.92 2.94 -12.92
CA SER A 81 24.77 3.81 -12.62
C SER A 81 23.57 3.52 -13.51
N TYR A 82 23.77 3.27 -14.81
CA TYR A 82 22.70 2.87 -15.72
C TYR A 82 21.94 1.62 -15.25
N TYR A 83 22.69 0.61 -14.77
CA TYR A 83 22.08 -0.60 -14.23
C TYR A 83 21.31 -0.33 -12.93
N ILE A 84 21.88 0.47 -12.03
CA ILE A 84 21.24 0.89 -10.78
C ILE A 84 19.92 1.62 -11.06
N PHE A 85 19.92 2.55 -12.01
CA PHE A 85 18.74 3.28 -12.40
C PHE A 85 17.68 2.39 -13.04
N THR A 86 18.06 1.56 -14.01
CA THR A 86 17.13 0.65 -14.68
C THR A 86 16.46 -0.30 -13.67
N SER A 87 17.26 -0.85 -12.75
CA SER A 87 16.76 -1.69 -11.66
C SER A 87 15.83 -0.91 -10.72
N SER A 88 16.18 0.33 -10.39
CA SER A 88 15.41 1.16 -9.47
C SER A 88 14.07 1.61 -10.05
N VAL A 89 14.02 1.99 -11.32
CA VAL A 89 12.76 2.33 -12.02
C VAL A 89 11.86 1.11 -12.14
N ARG A 90 12.43 -0.07 -12.40
CA ARG A 90 11.67 -1.32 -12.39
C ARG A 90 11.09 -1.63 -11.01
N HIS A 91 11.83 -1.32 -9.94
CA HIS A 91 11.35 -1.49 -8.58
C HIS A 91 10.19 -0.53 -8.27
N VAL A 92 10.29 0.74 -8.71
CA VAL A 92 9.19 1.71 -8.63
C VAL A 92 7.95 1.18 -9.34
N GLU A 93 8.10 0.65 -10.55
CA GLU A 93 6.99 0.04 -11.30
C GLU A 93 6.33 -1.11 -10.51
N PHE A 94 7.14 -2.03 -9.98
CA PHE A 94 6.66 -3.15 -9.18
C PHE A 94 5.88 -2.70 -7.94
N ILE A 95 6.37 -1.69 -7.22
CA ILE A 95 5.69 -1.17 -6.02
C ILE A 95 4.34 -0.55 -6.42
N CYS A 96 4.29 0.21 -7.52
CA CYS A 96 3.04 0.79 -8.03
C CYS A 96 2.01 -0.28 -8.40
N GLU A 97 2.42 -1.36 -9.07
CA GLU A 97 1.54 -2.51 -9.38
C GLU A 97 1.01 -3.18 -8.12
N ARG A 98 1.86 -3.36 -7.12
CA ARG A 98 1.49 -3.99 -5.86
C ARG A 98 0.52 -3.14 -5.05
N ILE A 99 0.67 -1.81 -5.11
CA ILE A 99 -0.30 -0.86 -4.53
C ILE A 99 -1.66 -0.98 -5.25
N GLU A 100 -1.67 -1.02 -6.58
CA GLU A 100 -2.90 -1.14 -7.38
C GLU A 100 -3.68 -2.43 -7.09
N ILE A 101 -2.97 -3.55 -6.87
CA ILE A 101 -3.59 -4.83 -6.47
C ILE A 101 -4.26 -4.72 -5.09
N LEU A 102 -3.67 -3.96 -4.15
CA LEU A 102 -4.20 -3.80 -2.79
C LEU A 102 -5.28 -2.72 -2.68
N ASP A 103 -5.19 -1.67 -3.49
CA ASP A 103 -6.10 -0.55 -3.57
C ASP A 103 -6.38 -0.17 -5.02
N SER A 104 -7.48 -0.70 -5.57
CA SER A 104 -7.90 -0.48 -6.96
C SER A 104 -8.25 0.98 -7.28
N LYS A 105 -8.30 1.87 -6.29
CA LYS A 105 -8.45 3.31 -6.51
C LYS A 105 -7.13 3.98 -6.92
N LYS A 106 -5.99 3.37 -6.61
CA LYS A 106 -4.64 3.87 -6.91
C LYS A 106 -4.11 3.16 -8.16
N THR A 107 -4.47 3.67 -9.34
CA THR A 107 -4.05 3.10 -10.62
C THR A 107 -2.60 3.46 -10.96
N LYS A 108 -1.85 2.48 -11.48
CA LYS A 108 -0.48 2.71 -11.97
C LYS A 108 -0.48 3.76 -13.08
N ASP A 109 0.42 4.73 -12.98
CA ASP A 109 0.68 5.66 -14.09
C ASP A 109 1.82 5.16 -14.96
N THR A 110 1.49 4.46 -16.04
CA THR A 110 2.51 4.00 -17.00
C THR A 110 3.21 5.15 -17.70
N GLY A 111 2.57 6.33 -17.81
CA GLY A 111 3.15 7.53 -18.42
C GLY A 111 4.32 8.07 -17.59
N PHE A 112 4.09 8.38 -16.30
CA PHE A 112 5.15 8.91 -15.44
C PHE A 112 6.28 7.90 -15.21
N ILE A 113 5.98 6.59 -15.17
CA ILE A 113 7.02 5.55 -15.06
C ILE A 113 7.86 5.50 -16.34
N ALA A 114 7.25 5.63 -17.52
CA ALA A 114 7.99 5.69 -18.78
C ALA A 114 8.85 6.95 -18.89
N GLU A 115 8.34 8.11 -18.45
CA GLU A 115 9.10 9.35 -18.37
C GLU A 115 10.30 9.21 -17.41
N LEU A 116 10.08 8.63 -16.22
CA LEU A 116 11.15 8.37 -15.26
C LEU A 116 12.23 7.46 -15.86
N ARG A 117 11.81 6.38 -16.52
CA ARG A 117 12.72 5.47 -17.22
C ARG A 117 13.54 6.21 -18.27
N GLN A 118 12.90 6.98 -19.13
CA GLN A 118 13.57 7.71 -20.20
C GLN A 118 14.57 8.74 -19.65
N SER A 119 14.23 9.42 -18.56
CA SER A 119 15.15 10.35 -17.90
C SER A 119 16.33 9.65 -17.26
N CYS A 120 16.15 8.44 -16.73
CA CYS A 120 17.23 7.68 -16.12
C CYS A 120 18.00 6.73 -17.07
N THR A 121 17.60 6.57 -18.33
CA THR A 121 18.28 5.65 -19.27
C THR A 121 18.73 6.30 -20.58
N ASN A 122 18.66 7.62 -20.71
CA ASN A 122 19.13 8.31 -21.90
C ASN A 122 20.57 8.79 -21.73
N ASP A 123 21.53 8.15 -22.41
CA ASP A 123 22.96 8.48 -22.35
C ASP A 123 23.25 9.96 -22.63
N ALA A 124 22.48 10.59 -23.51
CA ALA A 124 22.62 12.01 -23.84
C ALA A 124 22.27 12.95 -22.66
N LYS A 125 21.54 12.45 -21.66
CA LYS A 125 21.20 13.16 -20.42
C LYS A 125 22.30 13.06 -19.34
N TYR A 126 23.26 12.16 -19.54
CA TYR A 126 24.42 11.94 -18.66
C TYR A 126 25.71 12.66 -19.13
N GLU A 127 25.56 13.64 -20.02
CA GLU A 127 26.60 14.64 -20.26
C GLU A 127 26.63 15.64 -19.10
N ILE A 128 27.82 16.00 -18.59
CA ILE A 128 28.01 16.84 -17.40
C ILE A 128 27.18 18.13 -17.46
N SER A 129 27.06 18.72 -18.65
CA SER A 129 26.28 19.94 -18.90
C SER A 129 24.76 19.77 -18.81
N LYS A 130 24.24 18.54 -18.88
CA LYS A 130 22.81 18.20 -18.93
C LYS A 130 22.31 17.44 -17.69
N VAL A 131 23.23 16.96 -16.84
CA VAL A 131 22.89 16.26 -15.58
C VAL A 131 22.03 17.15 -14.68
N GLY A 132 22.36 18.44 -14.53
CA GLY A 132 21.55 19.37 -13.71
C GLY A 132 20.11 19.53 -14.21
N THR A 133 19.90 19.61 -15.53
CA THR A 133 18.56 19.67 -16.12
C THR A 133 17.80 18.36 -15.90
N THR A 134 18.49 17.23 -16.08
CA THR A 134 17.94 15.89 -15.88
C THR A 134 17.53 15.65 -14.42
N LEU A 135 18.30 16.18 -13.47
CA LEU A 135 17.99 16.10 -12.05
C LEU A 135 16.68 16.82 -11.72
N HIS A 136 16.45 18.01 -12.28
CA HIS A 136 15.18 18.72 -12.14
C HIS A 136 14.00 17.98 -12.79
N GLU A 137 14.21 17.35 -13.94
CA GLU A 137 13.19 16.52 -14.58
C GLU A 137 12.81 15.32 -13.70
N ILE A 138 13.81 14.61 -13.16
CA ILE A 138 13.61 13.48 -12.24
C ILE A 138 12.87 13.94 -10.99
N GLN A 139 13.25 15.08 -10.40
CA GLN A 139 12.57 15.63 -9.23
C GLN A 139 11.08 15.91 -9.53
N ASN A 140 10.78 16.54 -10.65
CA ASN A 140 9.42 16.85 -11.06
C ASN A 140 8.59 15.57 -11.28
N ILE A 141 9.15 14.56 -11.94
CA ILE A 141 8.50 13.26 -12.15
C ILE A 141 8.27 12.55 -10.80
N ASN A 142 9.26 12.56 -9.91
CA ASN A 142 9.15 11.99 -8.58
C ASN A 142 8.02 12.64 -7.79
N GLU A 143 7.92 13.97 -7.78
CA GLU A 143 6.84 14.70 -7.10
C GLU A 143 5.46 14.36 -7.68
N LYS A 144 5.33 14.28 -9.01
CA LYS A 144 4.08 13.87 -9.67
C LYS A 144 3.65 12.45 -9.25
N ILE A 145 4.59 11.51 -9.20
CA ILE A 145 4.32 10.14 -8.72
C ILE A 145 3.91 10.20 -7.24
N LYS A 146 4.67 10.88 -6.38
CA LYS A 146 4.34 11.00 -4.94
C LYS A 146 2.94 11.56 -4.70
N ASN A 147 2.55 12.60 -5.44
CA ASN A 147 1.25 13.24 -5.34
C ASN A 147 0.09 12.30 -5.73
N LYS A 148 0.32 11.33 -6.62
CA LYS A 148 -0.68 10.30 -6.97
C LYS A 148 -0.89 9.30 -5.82
N TYR A 149 0.14 9.10 -5.00
CA TYR A 149 0.17 8.09 -3.94
C TYR A 149 0.04 8.69 -2.52
N ILE A 150 -0.70 9.80 -2.36
CA ILE A 150 -0.98 10.38 -1.03
C ILE A 150 -1.62 9.35 -0.09
N LYS A 151 -1.10 9.26 1.15
CA LYS A 151 -1.60 8.36 2.18
C LYS A 151 -3.06 8.69 2.52
N SER A 152 -3.90 7.67 2.59
CA SER A 152 -5.25 7.80 3.11
C SER A 152 -5.22 7.46 4.60
N PHE A 153 -5.48 8.45 5.47
CA PHE A 153 -5.52 8.28 6.93
C PHE A 153 -6.78 7.59 7.41
#